data_AF-A0A2M9KID9-F1
#
_entry.id   AF-A0A2M9KID9-F1
#
_cell.length_a   1.000
_cell.length_b   1.000
_cell.length_c   1.000
_cell.angle_alpha   90.00
_cell.angle_beta   90.00
_cell.angle_gamma   90.00
#
_symmetry.space_group_name_H-M   'P 1'
#
loop_
_entity.id
_entity.type
_entity.pdbx_description
1 polymer ?
#
loop_
_entity_poly.entity_id
_entity_poly.type
_entity_poly.pdbx_seq_one_letter_code
_entity_poly.pdbx_strand_id
1 'polypeptide(L)'
;MGGFAVHRLGMALCLAVAALCAGSAVAARVRERTVRRRIGSLLAAAPVRRGPVVGARIRGVARAWAWPAGALLAGWVLVGGAVGVLTGCGAAFGAWRWLRRARPPAGVDPKEAERQLPFAADLLAACLVAGAGPVEAAEVVGESLGGPVGERLALAGAELRLGGEPGAAWGRLAEIPGARGLAECLERAARTGAPSAEPVSRMAAALREDRTRQAGARAQRAAVLVTAPVGLCFLPAFLAVGVAPVVIGMASGLLSRT
;
A
#
# COMPACT_ATOMS: atom_id res chain seq x y z
N MET A 1 -56.23 18.26 6.32
CA MET A 1 -55.39 18.41 7.55
C MET A 1 -54.32 17.30 7.74
N GLY A 2 -54.14 16.32 6.83
CA GLY A 2 -53.20 15.18 7.04
C GLY A 2 -51.73 15.39 6.64
N GLY A 3 -51.38 16.44 5.90
CA GLY A 3 -50.01 16.61 5.34
C GLY A 3 -48.92 16.93 6.37
N PHE A 4 -49.26 17.63 7.46
CA PHE A 4 -48.29 18.02 8.49
C PHE A 4 -47.91 16.89 9.45
N ALA A 5 -48.82 15.94 9.69
CA ALA A 5 -48.56 14.79 10.56
C ALA A 5 -47.54 13.83 9.93
N VAL A 6 -47.65 13.59 8.62
CA VAL A 6 -46.71 12.76 7.86
C VAL A 6 -45.31 13.38 7.83
N HIS A 7 -45.22 14.71 7.73
CA HIS A 7 -43.94 15.42 7.71
C HIS A 7 -43.24 15.42 9.08
N ARG A 8 -43.99 15.54 10.19
CA ARG A 8 -43.41 15.45 11.55
C ARG A 8 -42.99 14.02 11.91
N LEU A 9 -43.73 13.00 11.47
CA LEU A 9 -43.35 11.60 11.63
C LEU A 9 -42.07 11.27 10.83
N GLY A 10 -41.95 11.80 9.61
CA GLY A 10 -40.74 11.67 8.80
C GLY A 10 -39.52 12.31 9.45
N MET A 11 -39.65 13.53 9.98
CA MET A 11 -38.54 14.19 10.69
C MET A 11 -38.15 13.50 12.00
N ALA A 12 -39.12 13.00 12.77
CA ALA A 12 -38.86 12.24 13.99
C ALA A 12 -38.10 10.93 13.70
N LEU A 13 -38.47 10.23 12.61
CA LEU A 13 -37.78 9.01 12.19
C LEU A 13 -36.35 9.31 11.70
N CYS A 14 -36.15 10.39 10.92
CA CYS A 14 -34.83 10.82 10.48
C CYS A 14 -33.90 11.21 11.64
N LEU A 15 -34.42 11.94 12.64
CA LEU A 15 -33.65 12.30 13.83
C LEU A 15 -33.31 11.06 14.70
N ALA A 16 -34.23 10.10 14.81
CA ALA A 16 -33.99 8.86 15.53
C ALA A 16 -32.89 8.01 14.86
N VAL A 17 -32.88 7.92 13.52
CA VAL A 17 -31.85 7.20 12.76
C VAL A 17 -30.49 7.92 12.85
N ALA A 18 -30.47 9.25 12.74
CA ALA A 18 -29.24 10.03 12.91
C ALA A 18 -28.64 9.87 14.32
N ALA A 19 -29.49 9.86 15.36
CA ALA A 19 -29.07 9.62 16.73
C ALA A 19 -28.53 8.20 16.94
N LEU A 20 -29.15 7.17 16.33
CA LEU A 20 -28.66 5.79 16.38
C LEU A 20 -27.30 5.62 15.67
N CYS A 21 -27.13 6.27 14.53
CA CYS A 21 -25.87 6.28 13.75
C CYS A 21 -24.74 7.00 14.51
N ALA A 22 -25.02 8.17 15.08
CA ALA A 22 -24.06 8.89 15.92
C ALA A 22 -23.73 8.09 17.19
N GLY A 23 -24.74 7.50 17.84
CA GLY A 23 -24.59 6.68 19.03
C GLY A 23 -23.72 5.44 18.78
N SER A 24 -23.93 4.73 17.67
CA SER A 24 -23.13 3.56 17.31
C SER A 24 -21.69 3.91 16.87
N ALA A 25 -21.48 5.05 16.21
CA ALA A 25 -20.14 5.54 15.87
C ALA A 25 -19.35 5.96 17.13
N VAL A 26 -20.01 6.61 18.09
CA VAL A 26 -19.43 6.98 19.38
C VAL A 26 -19.16 5.73 20.23
N ALA A 27 -20.11 4.81 20.33
CA ALA A 27 -19.93 3.55 21.05
C ALA A 27 -18.78 2.71 20.47
N ALA A 28 -18.63 2.66 19.14
CA ALA A 28 -17.49 1.99 18.50
C ALA A 28 -16.15 2.66 18.85
N ARG A 29 -16.10 4.00 18.88
CA ARG A 29 -14.89 4.75 19.28
C ARG A 29 -14.57 4.60 20.76
N VAL A 30 -15.58 4.58 21.64
CA VAL A 30 -15.40 4.38 23.08
C VAL A 30 -14.95 2.95 23.36
N ARG A 31 -15.55 1.95 22.70
CA ARG A 31 -15.15 0.53 22.86
C ARG A 31 -13.71 0.30 22.39
N GLU A 32 -13.29 0.94 21.30
CA GLU A 32 -11.90 0.89 20.85
C GLU A 32 -10.93 1.54 21.85
N ARG A 33 -11.34 2.63 22.51
CA ARG A 33 -10.55 3.29 23.57
C ARG A 33 -10.49 2.45 24.86
N THR A 34 -11.59 1.84 25.29
CA THR A 34 -11.66 1.04 26.52
C THR A 34 -10.89 -0.27 26.37
N VAL A 35 -10.99 -0.95 25.22
CA VAL A 35 -10.20 -2.17 24.94
C VAL A 35 -8.70 -1.87 24.90
N ARG A 36 -8.30 -0.75 24.28
CA ARG A 36 -6.89 -0.30 24.31
C ARG A 36 -6.38 0.01 25.72
N ARG A 37 -7.22 0.62 26.58
CA ARG A 37 -6.86 0.91 27.97
C ARG A 37 -6.71 -0.36 28.82
N ARG A 38 -7.58 -1.36 28.61
CA ARG A 38 -7.54 -2.64 29.36
C ARG A 38 -6.35 -3.53 28.95
N ILE A 39 -5.96 -3.50 27.68
CA ILE A 39 -4.77 -4.21 27.19
C ILE A 39 -3.50 -3.50 27.66
N GLY A 40 -3.50 -2.16 27.71
CA GLY A 40 -2.38 -1.38 28.24
C GLY A 40 -2.11 -1.61 29.74
N SER A 41 -3.16 -1.84 30.55
CA SER A 41 -2.99 -2.14 31.98
C SER A 41 -2.52 -3.57 32.27
N LEU A 42 -2.70 -4.51 31.33
CA LEU A 42 -2.27 -5.91 31.51
C LEU A 42 -0.85 -6.18 31.00
N LEU A 43 -0.34 -5.34 30.10
CA LEU A 43 0.94 -5.63 29.45
C LEU A 43 2.15 -4.94 30.06
N ALA A 44 2.02 -3.90 30.91
CA ALA A 44 3.14 -3.18 31.56
C ALA A 44 4.43 -3.06 30.72
N ALA A 45 4.28 -2.99 29.40
CA ALA A 45 5.34 -3.00 28.42
C ALA A 45 5.48 -1.56 27.99
N ALA A 46 6.68 -1.02 28.18
CA ALA A 46 7.03 0.34 27.82
C ALA A 46 6.44 0.68 26.43
N PRO A 47 5.71 1.79 26.29
CA PRO A 47 5.11 2.14 25.01
C PRO A 47 6.22 2.43 23.99
N VAL A 48 6.48 1.48 23.09
CA VAL A 48 7.31 1.69 21.90
C VAL A 48 6.71 2.85 21.10
N ARG A 49 7.48 3.94 20.99
CA ARG A 49 7.13 5.14 20.22
C ARG A 49 6.97 4.77 18.75
N ARG A 50 5.74 4.51 18.32
CA ARG A 50 5.38 4.42 16.89
C ARG A 50 5.46 5.81 16.27
N GLY A 51 6.36 5.99 15.30
CA GLY A 51 6.46 7.21 14.50
C GLY A 51 5.17 7.54 13.71
N PRO A 52 4.99 8.79 13.25
CA PRO A 52 3.72 9.28 12.74
C PRO A 52 3.42 8.78 11.32
N VAL A 53 2.69 7.67 11.18
CA VAL A 53 2.21 7.14 9.87
C VAL A 53 0.99 7.91 9.32
N VAL A 54 0.80 9.16 9.76
CA VAL A 54 -0.41 9.97 9.53
C VAL A 54 -0.67 10.17 8.03
N GLY A 55 0.38 10.38 7.22
CA GLY A 55 0.25 10.67 5.78
C GLY A 55 -0.16 9.49 4.87
N ALA A 56 0.17 8.25 5.22
CA ALA A 56 -0.24 7.07 4.44
C ALA A 56 -1.68 6.66 4.75
N ARG A 57 -2.09 6.84 6.01
CA ARG A 57 -3.45 6.54 6.49
C ARG A 57 -4.50 7.48 5.91
N ILE A 58 -4.18 8.77 5.77
CA ILE A 58 -5.10 9.77 5.21
C ILE A 58 -5.37 9.52 3.72
N ARG A 59 -4.35 9.14 2.93
CA ARG A 59 -4.51 8.84 1.50
C ARG A 59 -5.32 7.55 1.25
N GLY A 60 -5.14 6.52 2.07
CA GLY A 60 -5.93 5.29 2.01
C GLY A 60 -7.40 5.51 2.43
N VAL A 61 -7.63 6.34 3.44
CA VAL A 61 -8.98 6.71 3.88
C VAL A 61 -9.68 7.60 2.85
N ALA A 62 -8.99 8.57 2.23
CA ALA A 62 -9.55 9.43 1.19
C ALA A 62 -9.97 8.64 -0.06
N ARG A 63 -9.13 7.70 -0.52
CA ARG A 63 -9.42 6.86 -1.70
C ARG A 63 -10.52 5.82 -1.43
N ALA A 64 -10.59 5.30 -0.20
CA ALA A 64 -11.67 4.42 0.24
C ALA A 64 -13.01 5.15 0.44
N TRP A 65 -12.99 6.47 0.67
CA TRP A 65 -14.18 7.31 0.79
C TRP A 65 -14.66 7.93 -0.53
N ALA A 66 -13.83 7.93 -1.58
CA ALA A 66 -14.17 8.48 -2.89
C ALA A 66 -15.34 7.73 -3.57
N TRP A 67 -15.35 6.40 -3.51
CA TRP A 67 -16.44 5.59 -4.07
C TRP A 67 -17.78 5.72 -3.32
N PRO A 68 -17.84 5.65 -1.97
CA PRO A 68 -19.10 5.84 -1.26
C PRO A 68 -19.61 7.28 -1.33
N ALA A 69 -18.73 8.29 -1.40
CA ALA A 69 -19.14 9.67 -1.63
C ALA A 69 -19.75 9.87 -3.03
N GLY A 70 -19.19 9.22 -4.06
CA GLY A 70 -19.76 9.21 -5.42
C GLY A 70 -21.10 8.49 -5.49
N ALA A 71 -21.27 7.37 -4.78
CA ALA A 71 -22.54 6.64 -4.72
C ALA A 71 -23.63 7.40 -3.95
N LEU A 72 -23.27 8.09 -2.87
CA LEU A 72 -24.17 8.97 -2.11
C LEU A 72 -24.62 10.17 -2.95
N LEU A 73 -23.72 10.80 -3.71
CA LEU A 73 -24.04 11.91 -4.61
C LEU A 73 -24.92 11.45 -5.79
N ALA A 74 -24.62 10.30 -6.39
CA ALA A 74 -25.44 9.74 -7.47
C ALA A 74 -26.85 9.35 -7.00
N GLY A 75 -26.98 8.74 -5.82
CA GLY A 75 -28.28 8.39 -5.24
C GLY A 75 -29.12 9.60 -4.83
N TRP A 76 -28.47 10.68 -4.36
CA TRP A 76 -29.14 11.94 -4.03
C TRP A 76 -29.71 12.65 -5.26
N VAL A 77 -28.99 12.61 -6.38
CA VAL A 77 -29.38 13.29 -7.63
C VAL A 77 -30.46 12.53 -8.41
N LEU A 78 -30.50 11.19 -8.34
CA LEU A 78 -31.40 10.38 -9.17
C LEU A 78 -32.82 10.16 -8.60
N VAL A 79 -33.02 10.25 -7.28
CA VAL A 79 -34.30 9.81 -6.67
C VAL A 79 -35.07 10.92 -5.96
N GLY A 80 -34.39 11.88 -5.32
CA GLY A 80 -35.04 12.98 -4.60
C GLY A 80 -35.87 12.56 -3.35
N GLY A 81 -35.84 13.39 -2.31
CA GLY A 81 -36.65 13.19 -1.09
C GLY A 81 -36.08 12.21 -0.06
N ALA A 82 -36.84 11.99 1.02
CA ALA A 82 -36.42 11.25 2.22
C ALA A 82 -36.00 9.79 1.93
N VAL A 83 -36.54 9.19 0.87
CA VAL A 83 -36.22 7.81 0.45
C VAL A 83 -34.79 7.70 -0.08
N GLY A 84 -34.26 8.74 -0.75
CA GLY A 84 -32.88 8.77 -1.26
C GLY A 84 -31.84 8.85 -0.13
N VAL A 85 -32.19 9.50 0.99
CA VAL A 85 -31.31 9.60 2.17
C VAL A 85 -31.18 8.23 2.86
N LEU A 86 -32.28 7.51 3.01
CA LEU A 86 -32.31 6.20 3.67
C LEU A 86 -31.57 5.13 2.85
N THR A 87 -31.76 5.10 1.52
CA THR A 87 -31.05 4.16 0.64
C THR A 87 -29.56 4.49 0.55
N GLY A 88 -29.19 5.77 0.49
CA GLY A 88 -27.80 6.22 0.52
C GLY A 88 -27.07 5.85 1.83
N CYS A 89 -27.71 6.08 2.98
CA CYS A 89 -27.17 5.68 4.28
C CYS A 89 -27.03 4.16 4.41
N GLY A 90 -28.01 3.39 3.93
CA GLY A 90 -27.97 1.93 3.90
C GLY A 90 -26.82 1.40 3.03
N ALA A 91 -26.65 1.94 1.82
CA ALA A 91 -25.55 1.58 0.92
C ALA A 91 -24.18 1.95 1.51
N ALA A 92 -24.04 3.13 2.12
CA ALA A 92 -22.82 3.55 2.77
C ALA A 92 -22.47 2.68 3.99
N PHE A 93 -23.47 2.31 4.81
CA PHE A 93 -23.27 1.41 5.95
C PHE A 93 -22.94 -0.01 5.52
N GLY A 94 -23.61 -0.52 4.48
CA GLY A 94 -23.33 -1.81 3.86
C GLY A 94 -21.91 -1.86 3.28
N ALA A 95 -21.53 -0.86 2.49
CA ALA A 95 -20.18 -0.72 1.95
C ALA A 95 -19.13 -0.59 3.06
N TRP A 96 -19.39 0.20 4.11
CA TRP A 96 -18.50 0.34 5.25
C TRP A 96 -18.33 -0.95 6.04
N ARG A 97 -19.42 -1.70 6.24
CA ARG A 97 -19.41 -2.98 6.96
C ARG A 97 -18.78 -4.08 6.12
N TRP A 98 -18.98 -4.06 4.81
CA TRP A 98 -18.31 -4.96 3.87
C TRP A 98 -16.82 -4.63 3.78
N LEU A 99 -16.41 -3.36 3.65
CA LEU A 99 -14.99 -2.96 3.71
C LEU A 99 -14.33 -3.33 5.05
N ARG A 100 -15.07 -3.25 6.16
CA ARG A 100 -14.55 -3.65 7.48
C ARG A 100 -14.46 -5.16 7.66
N ARG A 101 -15.36 -5.94 7.06
CA ARG A 101 -15.29 -7.41 7.02
C ARG A 101 -14.28 -7.91 6.00
N ALA A 102 -14.13 -7.19 4.89
CA ALA A 102 -13.19 -7.48 3.80
C ALA A 102 -11.80 -6.90 4.07
N ARG A 103 -11.57 -6.23 5.22
CA ARG A 103 -10.21 -6.07 5.74
C ARG A 103 -9.71 -7.47 6.08
N PRO A 104 -8.82 -8.06 5.29
CA PRO A 104 -8.22 -9.33 5.65
C PRO A 104 -7.50 -9.13 7.00
N PRO A 105 -7.32 -10.19 7.81
CA PRO A 105 -6.32 -10.14 8.88
C PRO A 105 -5.03 -9.65 8.22
N ALA A 106 -4.38 -8.64 8.81
CA ALA A 106 -3.28 -7.85 8.23
C ALA A 106 -2.34 -8.71 7.36
N GLY A 107 -2.70 -8.89 6.10
CA GLY A 107 -1.91 -9.58 5.13
C GLY A 107 -0.82 -8.61 4.75
N VAL A 108 0.43 -9.05 4.91
CA VAL A 108 1.59 -8.33 4.40
C VAL A 108 1.30 -7.96 2.96
N ASP A 109 1.25 -6.66 2.64
CA ASP A 109 1.16 -6.21 1.25
C ASP A 109 2.44 -6.70 0.56
N PRO A 110 2.37 -7.69 -0.36
CA PRO A 110 3.55 -8.29 -0.93
C PRO A 110 4.40 -7.25 -1.67
N LYS A 111 3.76 -6.23 -2.25
CA LYS A 111 4.46 -5.13 -2.93
C LYS A 111 5.25 -4.24 -1.98
N GLU A 112 4.73 -4.02 -0.77
CA GLU A 112 5.47 -3.24 0.23
C GLU A 112 6.64 -4.04 0.80
N ALA A 113 6.46 -5.36 0.99
CA ALA A 113 7.55 -6.25 1.39
C ALA A 113 8.68 -6.27 0.33
N GLU A 114 8.33 -6.42 -0.94
CA GLU A 114 9.29 -6.35 -2.07
C GLU A 114 10.03 -5.01 -2.11
N ARG A 115 9.34 -3.89 -1.83
CA ARG A 115 9.98 -2.56 -1.82
C ARG A 115 10.90 -2.33 -0.64
N GLN A 116 10.64 -2.97 0.50
CA GLN A 116 11.41 -2.82 1.74
C GLN A 116 12.60 -3.78 1.80
N LEU A 117 12.52 -4.93 1.16
CA LEU A 117 13.55 -5.98 1.24
C LEU A 117 14.97 -5.50 0.88
N PRO A 118 15.21 -4.72 -0.19
CA PRO A 118 16.56 -4.21 -0.49
C PRO A 118 17.13 -3.35 0.64
N PHE A 119 16.29 -2.49 1.24
CA PHE A 119 16.72 -1.65 2.36
C PHE A 119 17.00 -2.47 3.62
N ALA A 120 16.18 -3.49 3.90
CA ALA A 120 16.43 -4.40 5.01
C ALA A 120 17.77 -5.14 4.83
N ALA A 121 18.06 -5.62 3.62
CA ALA A 121 19.32 -6.29 3.31
C ALA A 121 20.53 -5.34 3.42
N ASP A 122 20.43 -4.09 2.95
CA ASP A 122 21.48 -3.07 3.10
C ASP A 122 21.77 -2.77 4.58
N LEU A 123 20.72 -2.60 5.39
CA LEU A 123 20.88 -2.33 6.83
C LEU A 123 21.46 -3.54 7.57
N LEU A 124 21.01 -4.76 7.26
CA LEU A 124 21.58 -5.99 7.81
C LEU A 124 23.05 -6.13 7.43
N ALA A 125 23.41 -5.90 6.16
CA ALA A 125 24.79 -5.91 5.71
C ALA A 125 25.64 -4.91 6.50
N ALA A 126 25.16 -3.68 6.68
CA ALA A 126 25.86 -2.66 7.44
C ALA A 126 26.07 -3.07 8.91
N CYS A 127 25.05 -3.62 9.58
CA CYS A 127 25.17 -4.12 10.94
C CYS A 127 26.16 -5.29 11.06
N LEU A 128 26.11 -6.25 10.14
CA LEU A 128 27.01 -7.41 10.12
C LEU A 128 28.46 -7.01 9.85
N VAL A 129 28.70 -6.06 8.93
CA VAL A 129 30.03 -5.49 8.67
C VAL A 129 30.56 -4.72 9.88
N ALA A 130 29.68 -4.07 10.65
CA ALA A 130 30.02 -3.43 11.91
C ALA A 130 30.31 -4.43 13.06
N GLY A 131 30.15 -5.73 12.82
CA GLY A 131 30.46 -6.80 13.77
C GLY A 131 29.28 -7.28 14.60
N ALA A 132 28.06 -6.81 14.34
CA ALA A 132 26.86 -7.32 15.03
C ALA A 132 26.58 -8.78 14.65
N GLY A 133 26.07 -9.56 15.61
CA GLY A 133 25.60 -10.91 15.33
C GLY A 133 24.33 -10.92 14.47
N PRO A 134 24.02 -12.03 13.76
CA PRO A 134 22.85 -12.09 12.87
C PRO A 134 21.50 -11.91 13.58
N VAL A 135 21.39 -12.38 14.83
CA VAL A 135 20.18 -12.22 15.66
C VAL A 135 20.02 -10.77 16.11
N GLU A 136 21.10 -10.16 16.63
CA GLU A 136 21.13 -8.76 17.07
C GLU A 136 20.87 -7.79 15.91
N ALA A 137 21.54 -8.02 14.77
CA ALA A 137 21.33 -7.23 13.56
C ALA A 137 19.87 -7.29 13.10
N ALA A 138 19.23 -8.47 13.14
CA ALA A 138 17.82 -8.60 12.75
C ALA A 138 16.86 -7.90 13.71
N GLU A 139 17.12 -7.91 15.02
CA GLU A 139 16.32 -7.13 15.98
C GLU A 139 16.46 -5.62 15.71
N VAL A 140 17.69 -5.11 15.65
CA VAL A 140 17.96 -3.68 15.47
C VAL A 140 17.40 -3.16 14.14
N VAL A 141 17.61 -3.90 13.06
CA VAL A 141 17.08 -3.54 11.74
C VAL A 141 15.55 -3.69 11.71
N GLY A 142 15.01 -4.71 12.35
CA GLY A 142 13.57 -4.95 12.44
C GLY A 142 12.83 -3.82 13.16
N GLU A 143 13.35 -3.41 14.32
CA GLU A 143 12.82 -2.29 15.10
C GLU A 143 12.95 -0.94 14.36
N SER A 144 14.03 -0.75 13.62
CA SER A 144 14.30 0.50 12.87
C SER A 144 13.45 0.62 11.61
N LEU A 145 13.25 -0.47 10.86
CA LEU A 145 12.57 -0.45 9.58
C LEU A 145 11.04 -0.49 9.75
N GLY A 146 10.54 -1.30 10.68
CA GLY A 146 9.12 -1.63 10.78
C GLY A 146 8.56 -2.24 9.48
N GLY A 147 7.24 -2.20 9.33
CA GLY A 147 6.57 -2.75 8.15
C GLY A 147 6.69 -4.26 8.03
N PRO A 148 6.25 -4.86 6.90
CA PRO A 148 6.17 -6.30 6.77
C PRO A 148 7.50 -7.05 6.87
N VAL A 149 8.61 -6.45 6.43
CA VAL A 149 9.95 -7.07 6.52
C VAL A 149 10.54 -6.84 7.91
N GLY A 150 10.45 -5.61 8.44
CA GLY A 150 10.99 -5.28 9.75
C GLY A 150 10.27 -6.00 10.90
N GLU A 151 8.94 -6.14 10.83
CA GLU A 151 8.16 -6.90 11.82
C GLU A 151 8.59 -8.37 11.88
N ARG A 152 8.87 -8.99 10.71
CA ARG A 152 9.35 -10.37 10.67
C ARG A 152 10.79 -10.53 11.17
N LEU A 153 11.66 -9.56 10.86
CA LEU A 153 13.03 -9.55 11.37
C LEU A 153 13.08 -9.37 12.90
N ALA A 154 12.31 -8.41 13.43
CA ALA A 154 12.20 -8.18 14.87
C ALA A 154 11.63 -9.41 15.59
N LEU A 155 10.59 -10.03 15.01
CA LEU A 155 10.00 -11.25 15.57
C LEU A 155 10.99 -12.43 15.54
N ALA A 156 11.69 -12.63 14.43
CA ALA A 156 12.69 -13.70 14.31
C ALA A 156 13.84 -13.50 15.32
N GLY A 157 14.34 -12.28 15.45
CA GLY A 157 15.39 -11.94 16.42
C GLY A 157 14.94 -12.18 17.87
N ALA A 158 13.74 -11.72 18.22
CA ALA A 158 13.17 -11.90 19.56
C ALA A 158 12.93 -13.38 19.90
N GLU A 159 12.39 -14.16 18.96
CA GLU A 159 12.18 -15.61 19.16
C GLU A 159 13.51 -16.34 19.37
N LEU A 160 14.53 -16.02 18.58
CA LEU A 160 15.84 -16.64 18.70
C LEU A 160 16.53 -16.30 20.02
N ARG A 161 16.37 -15.07 20.53
CA ARG A 161 16.86 -14.69 21.87
C ARG A 161 16.14 -15.40 23.00
N LEU A 162 14.89 -15.82 22.79
CA LEU A 162 14.14 -16.65 23.74
C LEU A 162 14.45 -18.14 23.60
N GLY A 163 15.42 -18.53 22.74
CA GLY A 163 15.77 -19.93 22.50
C GLY A 163 14.84 -20.66 21.53
N GLY A 164 14.10 -19.90 20.71
CA GLY A 164 13.24 -20.45 19.66
C GLY A 164 14.03 -21.19 18.57
N GLU A 165 13.34 -22.06 17.85
CA GLU A 165 13.93 -22.84 16.76
C GLU A 165 14.34 -21.93 15.58
N PRO A 166 15.62 -21.93 15.15
CA PRO A 166 16.08 -21.06 14.06
C PRO A 166 15.38 -21.28 12.73
N GLY A 167 15.07 -22.53 12.37
CA GLY A 167 14.38 -22.86 11.13
C GLY A 167 12.99 -22.22 11.08
N ALA A 168 12.22 -22.32 12.16
CA ALA A 168 10.90 -21.71 12.26
C ALA A 168 10.96 -20.16 12.31
N ALA A 169 11.92 -19.59 13.03
CA ALA A 169 12.07 -18.14 13.17
C ALA A 169 12.44 -17.47 11.84
N TRP A 170 13.46 -17.99 11.15
CA TRP A 170 13.87 -17.47 9.83
C TRP A 170 12.95 -17.94 8.69
N GLY A 171 12.24 -19.05 8.86
CA GLY A 171 11.27 -19.56 7.89
C GLY A 171 10.17 -18.56 7.55
N ARG A 172 9.70 -17.79 8.55
CA ARG A 172 8.71 -16.73 8.30
C ARG A 172 9.28 -15.57 7.48
N LEU A 173 10.56 -15.25 7.64
CA LEU A 173 11.24 -14.28 6.77
C LEU A 173 11.35 -14.84 5.33
N ALA A 174 11.61 -16.14 5.18
CA ALA A 174 11.73 -16.80 3.88
C ALA A 174 10.41 -16.84 3.07
N GLU A 175 9.26 -16.68 3.71
CA GLU A 175 7.96 -16.52 3.04
C GLU A 175 7.86 -15.21 2.24
N ILE A 176 8.70 -14.21 2.54
CA ILE A 176 8.72 -12.98 1.77
C ILE A 176 9.35 -13.26 0.39
N PRO A 177 8.67 -12.89 -0.72
CA PRO A 177 9.24 -13.03 -2.05
C PRO A 177 10.63 -12.38 -2.14
N GLY A 178 11.63 -13.16 -2.58
CA GLY A 178 13.02 -12.71 -2.70
C GLY A 178 13.86 -12.74 -1.41
N ALA A 179 13.26 -12.99 -0.24
CA ALA A 179 13.99 -12.98 1.05
C ALA A 179 14.58 -14.35 1.44
N ARG A 180 14.23 -15.41 0.72
CA ARG A 180 14.62 -16.79 1.06
C ARG A 180 16.13 -16.99 1.25
N GLY A 181 16.94 -16.55 0.30
CA GLY A 181 18.40 -16.69 0.42
C GLY A 181 18.98 -15.88 1.59
N LEU A 182 18.34 -14.76 1.96
CA LEU A 182 18.76 -13.92 3.08
C LEU A 182 18.47 -14.66 4.40
N ALA A 183 17.25 -15.22 4.52
CA ALA A 183 16.84 -16.03 5.66
C ALA A 183 17.75 -17.24 5.84
N GLU A 184 18.04 -18.00 4.78
CA GLU A 184 18.93 -19.17 4.82
C GLU A 184 20.38 -18.79 5.21
N CYS A 185 20.86 -17.63 4.75
CA CYS A 185 22.18 -17.12 5.13
C CYS A 185 22.24 -16.74 6.61
N LEU A 186 21.22 -16.04 7.12
CA LEU A 186 21.12 -15.63 8.52
C LEU A 186 20.92 -16.85 9.45
N GLU A 187 20.09 -17.81 9.05
CA GLU A 187 19.90 -19.06 9.79
C GLU A 187 21.22 -19.83 9.94
N ARG A 188 21.94 -20.02 8.82
CA ARG A 188 23.24 -20.69 8.83
C ARG A 188 24.22 -19.98 9.75
N ALA A 189 24.33 -18.66 9.63
CA ALA A 189 25.22 -17.85 10.45
C ALA A 189 24.86 -17.88 11.94
N ALA A 190 23.57 -17.84 12.27
CA ALA A 190 23.09 -17.94 13.64
C ALA A 190 23.37 -19.32 14.25
N ARG A 191 23.24 -20.40 13.45
CA ARG A 191 23.46 -21.78 13.93
C ARG A 191 24.94 -22.14 14.05
N THR A 192 25.78 -21.72 13.11
CA THR A 192 27.19 -22.17 13.02
C THR A 192 28.20 -21.10 13.40
N GLY A 193 27.79 -19.86 13.65
CA GLY A 193 28.70 -18.73 13.86
C GLY A 193 29.50 -18.34 12.60
N ALA A 194 29.10 -18.81 11.43
CA ALA A 194 29.82 -18.53 10.19
C ALA A 194 29.69 -17.05 9.79
N PRO A 195 30.74 -16.43 9.22
CA PRO A 195 30.69 -15.05 8.78
C PRO A 195 29.63 -14.85 7.68
N SER A 196 28.70 -13.94 7.93
CA SER A 196 27.57 -13.64 7.03
C SER A 196 27.63 -12.25 6.39
N ALA A 197 28.55 -11.40 6.83
CA ALA A 197 28.66 -10.02 6.35
C ALA A 197 28.85 -9.95 4.83
N GLU A 198 29.79 -10.71 4.27
CA GLU A 198 30.07 -10.70 2.83
C GLU A 198 28.93 -11.32 1.99
N PRO A 199 28.40 -12.52 2.30
CA PRO A 199 27.22 -13.05 1.60
C PRO A 199 26.01 -12.11 1.63
N VAL A 200 25.68 -11.54 2.79
CA VAL A 200 24.53 -10.62 2.94
C VAL A 200 24.78 -9.32 2.17
N SER A 201 26.01 -8.80 2.16
CA SER A 201 26.38 -7.62 1.35
C SER A 201 26.22 -7.87 -0.15
N ARG A 202 26.64 -9.04 -0.65
CA ARG A 202 26.42 -9.42 -2.06
C ARG A 202 24.93 -9.50 -2.41
N MET A 203 24.12 -10.06 -1.50
CA MET A 203 22.67 -10.12 -1.69
C MET A 203 22.02 -8.73 -1.68
N ALA A 204 22.44 -7.85 -0.78
CA ALA A 204 21.98 -6.47 -0.74
C ALA A 204 22.31 -5.72 -2.05
N ALA A 205 23.54 -5.89 -2.56
CA ALA A 205 23.96 -5.33 -3.85
C ALA A 205 23.09 -5.85 -5.02
N ALA A 206 22.83 -7.17 -5.08
CA ALA A 206 21.98 -7.76 -6.11
C ALA A 206 20.54 -7.21 -6.05
N LEU A 207 19.95 -7.12 -4.86
CA LEU A 207 18.61 -6.55 -4.66
C LEU A 207 18.54 -5.06 -5.06
N ARG A 208 19.60 -4.30 -4.77
CA ARG A 208 19.72 -2.89 -5.16
C ARG A 208 19.84 -2.74 -6.68
N GLU A 209 20.61 -3.62 -7.33
CA GLU A 209 20.75 -3.64 -8.79
C GLU A 209 19.43 -4.01 -9.48
N ASP A 210 18.71 -5.01 -8.98
CA ASP A 210 17.39 -5.34 -9.52
C ASP A 210 16.40 -4.18 -9.36
N ARG A 211 16.47 -3.46 -8.23
CA ARG A 211 15.67 -2.26 -8.03
C ARG A 211 16.00 -1.15 -9.03
N THR A 212 17.29 -0.89 -9.30
CA THR A 212 17.70 0.14 -10.28
C THR A 212 17.31 -0.27 -11.70
N ARG A 213 17.47 -1.55 -12.07
CA ARG A 213 17.02 -2.09 -13.36
C ARG A 213 15.50 -1.89 -13.56
N GLN A 214 14.69 -2.24 -12.55
CA GLN A 214 13.25 -2.03 -12.61
C GLN A 214 12.87 -0.54 -12.69
N ALA A 215 13.58 0.33 -11.96
CA ALA A 215 13.36 1.77 -12.03
C ALA A 215 13.71 2.32 -13.43
N GLY A 216 14.83 1.88 -14.02
CA GLY A 216 15.23 2.21 -15.38
C GLY A 216 14.20 1.79 -16.42
N ALA A 217 13.72 0.54 -16.35
CA ALA A 217 12.68 0.05 -17.25
C ALA A 217 11.37 0.87 -17.15
N ARG A 218 10.98 1.29 -15.93
CA ARG A 218 9.82 2.18 -15.72
C ARG A 218 10.06 3.57 -16.29
N ALA A 219 11.26 4.13 -16.13
CA ALA A 219 11.63 5.43 -16.68
C ALA A 219 11.63 5.42 -18.22
N GLN A 220 12.16 4.37 -18.85
CA GLN A 220 12.15 4.20 -20.30
C GLN A 220 10.72 4.09 -20.85
N ARG A 221 9.85 3.32 -20.19
CA ARG A 221 8.43 3.23 -20.56
C ARG A 221 7.73 4.59 -20.43
N ALA A 222 8.02 5.33 -19.36
CA ALA A 222 7.48 6.68 -19.19
C ALA A 222 7.97 7.63 -20.29
N ALA A 223 9.25 7.56 -20.68
CA ALA A 223 9.80 8.35 -21.77
C ALA A 223 9.06 8.09 -23.09
N VAL A 224 8.82 6.81 -23.43
CA VAL A 224 8.04 6.43 -24.62
C VAL A 224 6.61 6.96 -24.54
N LEU A 225 5.94 6.82 -23.40
CA LEU A 225 4.57 7.30 -23.23
C LEU A 225 4.45 8.83 -23.33
N VAL A 226 5.50 9.57 -22.96
CA VAL A 226 5.53 11.04 -23.05
C VAL A 226 5.79 11.50 -24.48
N THR A 227 6.68 10.83 -25.23
CA THR A 227 7.05 11.25 -26.59
C THR A 227 6.09 10.72 -27.67
N ALA A 228 5.44 9.57 -27.43
CA ALA A 228 4.49 8.96 -28.36
C ALA A 228 3.38 9.92 -28.85
N PRO A 229 2.64 10.66 -28.00
CA PRO A 229 1.60 11.58 -28.47
C PRO A 229 2.14 12.72 -29.33
N VAL A 230 3.34 13.22 -29.02
CA VAL A 230 3.99 14.29 -29.82
C VAL A 230 4.33 13.78 -31.22
N GLY A 231 4.95 12.59 -31.31
CA GLY A 231 5.26 11.96 -32.60
C GLY A 231 4.01 11.65 -33.42
N LEU A 232 2.94 11.17 -32.76
CA LEU A 232 1.66 10.88 -33.40
C LEU A 232 0.98 12.13 -33.95
N CYS A 233 1.11 13.29 -33.29
CA CYS A 233 0.58 14.56 -33.79
C CYS A 233 1.45 15.16 -34.91
N PHE A 234 2.77 14.96 -34.87
CA PHE A 234 3.68 15.52 -35.86
C PHE A 234 3.62 14.78 -37.21
N LEU A 235 3.45 13.46 -37.19
CA LEU A 235 3.39 12.63 -38.39
C LEU A 235 2.33 13.07 -39.44
N PRO A 236 1.05 13.27 -39.08
CA PRO A 236 0.03 13.71 -40.05
C PRO A 236 0.29 15.13 -40.56
N ALA A 237 0.77 16.04 -39.71
CA ALA A 237 1.10 17.40 -40.11
C ALA A 237 2.26 17.43 -41.12
N PHE A 238 3.32 16.64 -40.88
CA PHE A 238 4.45 16.51 -41.78
C PHE A 238 4.05 15.92 -43.15
N LEU A 239 3.17 14.92 -43.17
CA LEU A 239 2.66 14.35 -44.42
C LEU A 239 1.87 15.37 -45.24
N ALA A 240 0.96 16.11 -44.61
CA ALA A 240 0.10 17.08 -45.29
C ALA A 240 0.87 18.29 -45.81
N VAL A 241 1.81 18.83 -45.03
CA VAL A 241 2.53 20.07 -45.35
C VAL A 241 3.84 19.82 -46.10
N GLY A 242 4.57 18.75 -45.75
CA GLY A 242 5.89 18.47 -46.30
C GLY A 242 5.86 17.52 -47.49
N VAL A 243 5.29 16.32 -47.30
CA VAL A 243 5.44 15.22 -48.27
C VAL A 243 4.46 15.35 -49.44
N ALA A 244 3.18 15.61 -49.16
CA ALA A 244 2.14 15.63 -50.19
C ALA A 244 2.41 16.62 -51.34
N PRO A 245 2.80 17.90 -51.09
CA PRO A 245 3.06 18.84 -52.18
C PRO A 245 4.22 18.42 -53.08
N VAL A 246 5.27 17.83 -52.50
CA VAL A 246 6.46 17.39 -53.25
C VAL A 246 6.11 16.22 -54.18
N VAL A 247 5.34 15.24 -53.68
CA VAL A 247 4.89 14.10 -54.48
C VAL A 247 3.97 14.56 -55.62
N ILE A 248 3.03 15.48 -55.36
CA ILE A 248 2.15 16.05 -56.38
C ILE A 248 2.96 16.79 -57.46
N GLY A 249 3.95 17.60 -57.06
CA GLY A 249 4.81 18.32 -57.99
C GLY A 249 5.60 17.37 -58.90
N MET A 250 6.22 16.33 -58.33
CA MET A 250 6.96 15.33 -59.12
C MET A 250 6.05 14.56 -60.08
N ALA A 251 4.87 14.13 -59.62
CA ALA A 251 3.90 13.42 -60.44
C ALA A 251 3.40 14.27 -61.63
N SER A 252 3.10 15.55 -61.39
CA SER A 252 2.68 16.48 -62.45
C SER A 252 3.77 16.71 -63.50
N GLY A 253 5.04 16.81 -63.09
CA GLY A 253 6.16 16.99 -64.02
C GLY A 253 6.38 15.79 -64.93
N LEU A 254 6.18 14.57 -64.43
CA LEU A 254 6.28 13.34 -65.22
C LEU A 254 5.10 13.16 -66.18
N LEU A 255 3.87 13.41 -65.72
CA LEU A 255 2.66 13.34 -66.54
C LEU A 255 2.62 14.40 -67.65
N SER A 256 3.25 15.56 -67.44
CA SER A 256 3.35 16.61 -68.47
C SER A 256 4.37 16.31 -69.58
N ARG A 257 5.22 15.29 -69.40
CA ARG A 257 6.32 14.94 -70.30
C ARG A 257 6.03 13.72 -71.20
N THR A 258 4.85 13.12 -71.07
CA THR A 258 4.30 12.08 -71.93
C THR A 258 3.16 12.66 -72.76
#